data_AF-A0A8J2PNN3-F1
#
_entry.id   AF-A0A8J2PNN3-F1
#
_cell.length_a   1.000
_cell.length_b   1.000
_cell.length_c   1.000
_cell.angle_alpha   90.00
_cell.angle_beta   90.00
_cell.angle_gamma   90.00
#
_symmetry.space_group_name_H-M   'P 1'
#
loop_
_entity.id
_entity.type
_entity.pdbx_description
1 polymer ?
#
loop_
_entity_poly.entity_id
_entity_poly.type
_entity_poly.pdbx_seq_one_letter_code
_entity_poly.pdbx_strand_id
1 'polypeptide(L)'
;MTIFARNLFRRVFSSEDISGHSLTGRRSTSLQNHVPLPSVDPLKRDAVIEFCLKTHGYEISASSSKKFLRKRKSAKTSIIKSLSDYIREENSKLKAF
;
A
#
# COMPACT_ATOMS: atom_id res chain seq x y z
N MET A 1 -2.68 11.20 6.77
CA MET A 1 -2.38 10.50 5.49
C MET A 1 -2.50 8.97 5.60
N THR A 2 -1.77 8.30 6.48
CA THR A 2 -1.78 6.82 6.58
C THR A 2 -3.12 6.24 7.04
N ILE A 3 -3.80 6.86 8.01
CA ILE A 3 -5.16 6.48 8.45
C ILE A 3 -6.15 6.58 7.29
N PHE A 4 -6.12 7.70 6.55
CA PHE A 4 -6.94 7.89 5.36
C PHE A 4 -6.69 6.81 4.31
N ALA A 5 -5.42 6.50 4.03
CA ALA A 5 -5.07 5.45 3.08
C ALA A 5 -5.60 4.07 3.51
N ARG A 6 -5.46 3.69 4.79
CA ARG A 6 -6.03 2.43 5.33
C ARG A 6 -7.55 2.39 5.18
N ASN A 7 -8.23 3.48 5.53
CA ASN A 7 -9.69 3.56 5.45
C ASN A 7 -10.20 3.46 4.01
N LEU A 8 -9.53 4.13 3.06
CA LEU A 8 -9.85 4.03 1.64
C LEU A 8 -9.57 2.63 1.11
N PHE A 9 -8.43 2.04 1.48
CA PHE A 9 -8.06 0.70 1.06
C PHE A 9 -9.09 -0.35 1.50
N ARG A 10 -9.59 -0.26 2.74
CA ARG A 10 -10.67 -1.12 3.26
C ARG A 10 -12.01 -0.98 2.52
N ARG A 11 -12.25 0.15 1.86
CA ARG A 11 -13.46 0.35 1.03
C ARG A 11 -13.31 -0.21 -0.38
N VAL A 12 -12.07 -0.35 -0.86
CA VAL A 12 -11.76 -0.80 -2.22
C VAL A 12 -11.49 -2.30 -2.29
N PHE A 13 -10.92 -2.87 -1.22
CA PHE A 13 -10.59 -4.28 -1.10
C PHE A 13 -11.41 -4.93 0.00
N SER A 14 -12.06 -6.04 -0.32
CA SER A 14 -12.71 -6.91 0.65
C SER A 14 -11.67 -7.70 1.45
N SER A 15 -12.10 -8.33 2.56
CA SER A 15 -11.23 -9.23 3.32
C SER A 15 -10.77 -10.43 2.50
N GLU A 16 -11.59 -10.90 1.55
CA GLU A 16 -11.25 -11.99 0.63
C GLU A 16 -10.16 -11.57 -0.37
N ASP A 17 -10.24 -10.35 -0.90
CA ASP A 17 -9.22 -9.80 -1.80
C ASP A 17 -7.84 -9.67 -1.11
N ILE A 18 -7.84 -9.47 0.20
CA ILE A 18 -6.63 -9.25 1.01
C ILE A 18 -6.06 -10.57 1.53
N SER A 19 -6.93 -11.55 1.81
CA SER A 19 -6.56 -12.86 2.34
C SER A 19 -5.58 -13.57 1.42
N GLY A 20 -4.46 -14.06 1.99
CA GLY A 20 -3.44 -14.76 1.23
C GLY A 20 -2.66 -13.89 0.24
N HIS A 21 -2.85 -12.57 0.25
CA HIS A 21 -2.16 -11.63 -0.62
C HIS A 21 -1.20 -10.72 0.16
N SER A 22 -0.29 -10.08 -0.57
CA SER A 22 0.56 -9.00 -0.09
C SER A 22 0.30 -7.72 -0.89
N LEU A 23 0.76 -6.58 -0.40
CA LEU A 23 0.56 -5.32 -1.11
C LEU A 23 1.27 -5.29 -2.49
N THR A 24 2.46 -5.89 -2.58
CA THR A 24 3.36 -5.71 -3.75
C THR A 24 3.85 -7.01 -4.39
N GLY A 25 3.54 -8.17 -3.82
CA GLY A 25 4.06 -9.45 -4.32
C GLY A 25 5.55 -9.68 -4.07
N ARG A 26 6.23 -8.73 -3.39
CA ARG A 26 7.68 -8.79 -3.21
C ARG A 26 8.05 -9.74 -2.08
N ARG A 27 9.11 -10.53 -2.31
CA ARG A 27 9.75 -11.34 -1.28
C ARG A 27 10.34 -10.43 -0.20
N SER A 28 10.05 -10.75 1.06
CA SER A 28 10.72 -10.10 2.18
C SER A 28 12.17 -10.58 2.24
N THR A 29 13.12 -9.66 2.41
CA THR A 29 14.55 -10.00 2.57
C THR A 29 14.81 -10.85 3.80
N SER A 30 13.95 -10.78 4.82
CA SER A 30 13.99 -11.60 6.04
C SER A 30 13.38 -12.99 5.89
N LEU A 31 12.64 -13.26 4.80
CA LEU A 31 11.92 -14.52 4.57
C LEU A 31 12.33 -15.09 3.21
N GLN A 32 13.65 -15.20 2.97
CA GLN A 32 14.17 -15.61 1.65
C GLN A 32 13.69 -17.01 1.22
N ASN A 33 13.46 -17.89 2.19
CA ASN A 33 13.03 -19.28 1.99
C ASN A 33 11.50 -19.44 1.88
N HIS A 34 10.74 -18.36 2.06
CA HIS A 34 9.28 -18.41 2.03
C HIS A 34 8.76 -18.02 0.66
N VAL A 35 7.74 -18.75 0.18
CA VAL A 35 7.04 -18.40 -1.07
C VAL A 35 6.38 -17.03 -0.88
N PRO A 36 6.67 -16.03 -1.75
CA PRO A 36 6.04 -14.72 -1.66
C PRO A 36 4.55 -14.83 -1.98
N LEU A 37 3.72 -14.15 -1.17
CA LEU A 37 2.29 -14.05 -1.45
C LEU A 37 2.04 -13.21 -2.70
N PRO A 38 1.05 -13.58 -3.55
CA PRO A 38 0.67 -12.78 -4.71
C PRO A 38 0.31 -11.34 -4.31
N SER A 39 0.50 -10.39 -5.22
CA SER A 39 0.06 -9.02 -4.99
C SER A 39 -1.46 -8.91 -5.08
N VAL A 40 -2.08 -8.10 -4.22
CA VAL A 40 -3.45 -7.59 -4.46
C VAL A 40 -3.53 -6.90 -5.83
N ASP A 41 -4.75 -6.73 -6.35
CA ASP A 41 -5.01 -6.07 -7.64
C ASP A 41 -4.16 -4.78 -7.78
N PRO A 42 -3.16 -4.78 -8.69
CA PRO A 42 -2.19 -3.70 -8.78
C PRO A 42 -2.82 -2.41 -9.28
N LEU A 43 -3.86 -2.48 -10.12
CA LEU A 43 -4.54 -1.29 -10.65
C LEU A 43 -5.31 -0.59 -9.54
N LYS A 44 -6.10 -1.32 -8.76
CA LYS A 44 -6.83 -0.78 -7.61
C LYS A 44 -5.87 -0.24 -6.54
N ARG A 45 -4.79 -0.98 -6.26
CA ARG A 45 -3.75 -0.57 -5.30
C ARG A 45 -3.12 0.75 -5.71
N ASP A 46 -2.66 0.86 -6.95
CA ASP A 46 -1.94 2.03 -7.43
C ASP A 46 -2.88 3.24 -7.51
N ALA A 47 -4.14 3.03 -7.89
CA ALA A 47 -5.17 4.06 -7.84
C ALA A 47 -5.40 4.59 -6.42
N VAL A 48 -5.49 3.72 -5.40
CA VAL A 48 -5.63 4.14 -4.00
C VAL A 48 -4.42 4.95 -3.54
N ILE A 49 -3.20 4.51 -3.86
CA ILE A 49 -1.97 5.21 -3.47
C ILE A 49 -1.89 6.58 -4.14
N GLU A 50 -2.13 6.67 -5.45
CA GLU A 50 -2.08 7.93 -6.19
C GLU A 50 -3.20 8.89 -5.76
N PHE A 51 -4.41 8.38 -5.51
CA PHE A 51 -5.49 9.20 -4.96
C PHE A 51 -5.15 9.77 -3.58
N CYS A 52 -4.53 8.97 -2.70
CA CYS A 52 -4.08 9.45 -1.40
C CYS A 52 -3.02 10.56 -1.54
N LEU A 53 -2.07 10.38 -2.45
CA LEU A 53 -1.03 11.37 -2.74
C LEU A 53 -1.64 12.67 -3.26
N LYS A 54 -2.54 12.59 -4.25
CA LYS A 54 -3.25 13.75 -4.81
C LYS A 54 -4.03 14.50 -3.74
N THR A 55 -4.82 13.80 -2.93
CA THR A 55 -5.63 14.38 -1.84
C THR A 55 -4.78 15.14 -0.81
N HIS A 56 -3.51 14.77 -0.63
CA HIS A 56 -2.60 15.43 0.30
C HIS A 56 -1.62 16.40 -0.39
N GLY A 57 -1.92 16.83 -1.62
CA GLY A 57 -1.13 17.85 -2.33
C GLY A 57 0.17 17.33 -2.95
N TYR A 58 0.30 16.02 -3.18
CA TYR A 58 1.44 15.39 -3.86
C TYR A 58 1.17 15.08 -5.34
N GLU A 59 0.30 15.86 -5.99
CA GLU A 59 0.05 15.78 -7.43
C GLU A 59 1.29 16.27 -8.21
N ILE A 60 1.72 15.49 -9.21
CA ILE A 60 2.87 15.88 -10.03
C ILE A 60 2.41 16.83 -11.11
N SER A 61 3.03 18.01 -11.18
CA SER A 61 3.01 18.90 -12.33
C SER A 61 4.36 18.90 -13.07
N ALA A 62 4.38 19.38 -14.30
CA ALA A 62 5.61 19.56 -15.09
C ALA A 62 6.65 20.48 -14.38
N SER A 63 6.20 21.36 -13.49
CA SER A 63 7.05 22.28 -12.70
C SER A 63 7.50 21.71 -11.34
N SER A 64 7.27 20.42 -11.09
CA SER A 64 7.60 19.79 -9.80
C SER A 64 9.11 19.80 -9.50
N SER A 65 9.50 20.49 -8.42
CA SER A 65 10.91 20.55 -8.00
C SER A 65 11.46 19.20 -7.54
N LYS A 66 12.77 18.99 -7.64
CA LYS A 66 13.46 17.79 -7.07
C LYS A 66 13.15 17.60 -5.58
N LYS A 67 13.05 18.69 -4.81
CA LYS A 67 12.70 18.67 -3.37
C LYS A 67 11.28 18.14 -3.16
N PHE A 68 10.33 18.56 -4.00
CA PHE A 68 8.95 18.06 -3.97
C PHE A 68 8.90 16.57 -4.30
N LEU A 69 9.60 16.12 -5.35
CA LEU A 69 9.64 14.70 -5.74
C LEU A 69 10.19 13.81 -4.61
N ARG A 70 11.20 14.27 -3.87
CA ARG A 70 11.71 13.57 -2.67
C ARG A 70 10.66 13.47 -1.56
N LYS A 71 9.93 14.55 -1.28
CA LYS A 71 8.83 14.55 -0.30
C LYS A 71 7.71 13.61 -0.72
N ARG A 72 7.28 13.66 -1.98
CA ARG A 72 6.28 12.74 -2.55
C ARG A 72 6.71 11.29 -2.43
N LYS A 73 7.98 10.98 -2.75
CA LYS A 73 8.52 9.62 -2.59
C LYS A 73 8.47 9.15 -1.14
N SER A 74 8.85 10.00 -0.18
CA SER A 74 8.76 9.69 1.25
C SER A 74 7.31 9.45 1.69
N ALA A 75 6.38 10.28 1.24
CA ALA A 75 4.94 10.11 1.48
C ALA A 75 4.42 8.78 0.91
N LYS A 76 4.76 8.46 -0.34
CA LYS A 76 4.41 7.18 -0.98
C LYS A 76 4.93 5.98 -0.19
N THR A 77 6.19 6.02 0.27
CA THR A 77 6.77 4.96 1.10
C THR A 77 6.02 4.78 2.42
N SER A 78 5.62 5.88 3.07
CA SER A 78 4.83 5.84 4.31
C SER A 78 3.45 5.19 4.09
N ILE A 79 2.77 5.53 2.99
CA ILE A 79 1.50 4.88 2.60
C ILE A 79 1.71 3.39 2.36
N ILE A 80 2.69 3.01 1.54
CA ILE A 80 2.99 1.61 1.20
C ILE A 80 3.29 0.79 2.46
N LYS A 81 4.09 1.33 3.39
CA LYS A 81 4.39 0.67 4.67
C LYS A 81 3.10 0.45 5.46
N SER A 82 2.31 1.51 5.65
CA SER A 82 1.08 1.44 6.43
C SER A 82 0.04 0.46 5.86
N LEU A 83 -0.11 0.40 4.53
CA LEU A 83 -0.99 -0.54 3.83
C LEU A 83 -0.46 -1.97 3.89
N SER A 84 0.85 -2.17 3.80
CA SER A 84 1.46 -3.50 3.94
C SER A 84 1.26 -4.06 5.35
N ASP A 85 1.42 -3.20 6.37
CA ASP A 85 1.16 -3.57 7.76
C ASP A 85 -0.33 -3.88 7.98
N TYR A 86 -1.24 -3.12 7.38
CA TYR A 86 -2.68 -3.41 7.41
C TYR A 86 -3.01 -4.80 6.80
N ILE A 87 -2.49 -5.12 5.62
CA ILE A 87 -2.71 -6.44 4.99
C ILE A 87 -2.19 -7.58 5.89
N ARG A 88 -1.06 -7.38 6.58
CA ARG A 88 -0.54 -8.37 7.53
C ARG A 88 -1.43 -8.52 8.75
N GLU A 89 -1.92 -7.41 9.32
CA GLU A 89 -2.87 -7.39 10.42
C GLU A 89 -4.14 -8.18 10.06
N GLU A 90 -4.70 -7.96 8.85
CA GLU A 90 -5.89 -8.67 8.38
C GLU A 90 -5.63 -10.16 8.13
N ASN A 91 -4.52 -10.51 7.49
CA ASN A 91 -4.13 -11.91 7.30
C ASN A 91 -3.91 -12.65 8.62
N SER A 92 -3.39 -11.99 9.65
CA SER A 92 -3.22 -12.60 10.97
C SER A 92 -4.55 -12.85 11.69
N LYS A 93 -5.55 -11.98 11.50
CA LYS A 93 -6.89 -12.20 12.06
C LYS A 93 -7.58 -13.42 11.46
N LEU A 94 -7.42 -13.63 10.16
CA LEU A 94 -8.02 -14.78 9.46
C LEU A 94 -7.39 -16.12 9.85
N LYS A 95 -6.16 -16.12 10.38
CA LYS A 95 -5.47 -17.34 10.87
C LYS A 95 -5.77 -17.67 12.33
N ALA A 96 -6.45 -16.78 13.06
CA ALA A 96 -6.76 -16.94 14.47
C ALA A 96 -8.11 -17.63 14.71
N PHE A 97 -8.80 -18.04 13.65
CA PHE A 97 -10.01 -18.85 13.63
C PHE A 97 -9.71 -20.18 12.96
#